data_AF-A0A6V7LMK6-F1
#
_entry.id   AF-A0A6V7LMK6-F1
#
_cell.length_a   1.000
_cell.length_b   1.000
_cell.length_c   1.000
_cell.angle_alpha   90.00
_cell.angle_beta   90.00
_cell.angle_gamma   90.00
#
_symmetry.space_group_name_H-M   'P 1'
#
loop_
_entity.id
_entity.type
_entity.pdbx_description
1 polymer ?
#
loop_
_entity_poly.entity_id
_entity_poly.type
_entity_poly.pdbx_seq_one_letter_code
_entity_poly.pdbx_strand_id
1 'polypeptide(L)'
;GVCSISLHALISKWSPPDERSAITSIVHVGIPMAALCVIRPYEKFNIDVMIICTIIWIMLWCYFVDDSPEKKRCVSQDEREYIRILIENYWPRPDLKDDTSIRSIIRSKAFVAVVLVECCNSLIRILMSTRWLSTDFE
;
A
#
# COMPACT_ATOMS: atom_id res chain seq x y z
N GLY A 1 5.35 2.76 9.27
CA GLY A 1 5.65 3.86 8.31
C GLY A 1 6.18 3.32 6.99
N VAL A 2 7.34 2.66 7.01
CA VAL A 2 8.07 2.22 5.80
C VAL A 2 7.24 1.31 4.88
N CYS A 3 6.50 0.35 5.44
CA CYS A 3 5.76 -0.63 4.62
C CYS A 3 4.72 0.00 3.68
N SER A 4 4.00 1.03 4.13
CA SER A 4 2.97 1.68 3.29
C SER A 4 3.60 2.41 2.11
N ILE A 5 4.71 3.11 2.34
CA ILE A 5 5.43 3.86 1.29
C ILE A 5 6.05 2.89 0.28
N SER A 6 6.71 1.85 0.76
CA SER A 6 7.31 0.81 -0.10
C SER A 6 6.24 0.06 -0.89
N LEU A 7 5.08 -0.21 -0.30
CA LEU A 7 3.95 -0.85 -0.99
C LEU A 7 3.42 0.02 -2.13
N HIS A 8 3.18 1.31 -1.87
CA HIS A 8 2.71 2.22 -2.91
C HIS A 8 3.73 2.40 -4.05
N ALA A 9 5.03 2.37 -3.72
CA ALA A 9 6.12 2.39 -4.70
C ALA A 9 6.25 1.07 -5.50
N LEU A 10 5.92 -0.07 -4.89
CA LEU A 10 5.88 -1.35 -5.60
C LEU A 10 4.67 -1.37 -6.54
N ILE A 11 3.47 -1.07 -6.04
CA ILE A 11 2.24 -1.03 -6.83
C ILE A 11 2.36 -0.03 -8.00
N SER A 12 3.07 1.09 -7.81
CA SER A 12 3.29 2.08 -8.88
C SER A 12 4.02 1.52 -10.10
N LYS A 13 4.88 0.53 -9.90
CA LYS A 13 5.70 -0.07 -10.96
C LYS A 13 5.01 -1.27 -11.59
N TRP A 14 4.13 -1.94 -10.84
CA TRP A 14 3.53 -3.21 -11.23
C TRP A 14 2.10 -3.09 -11.77
N SER A 15 1.38 -2.01 -11.45
CA SER A 15 -0.03 -1.87 -11.81
C SER A 15 -0.26 -0.71 -12.78
N PRO A 16 -1.01 -0.93 -13.88
CA PRO A 16 -1.45 0.15 -14.74
C PRO A 16 -2.40 1.11 -13.98
N PRO A 17 -2.46 2.39 -14.37
CA PRO A 17 -3.16 3.43 -13.61
C PRO A 17 -4.66 3.15 -13.41
N ASP A 18 -5.31 2.50 -14.37
CA ASP A 18 -6.74 2.17 -14.30
C ASP A 18 -7.06 1.11 -13.23
N GLU A 19 -6.18 0.14 -13.02
CA GLU A 19 -6.38 -0.97 -12.07
C GLU A 19 -5.78 -0.70 -10.69
N ARG A 20 -4.97 0.35 -10.59
CA ARG A 20 -4.18 0.69 -9.41
C ARG A 20 -5.01 0.94 -8.16
N SER A 21 -6.16 1.59 -8.32
CA SER A 21 -7.09 1.89 -7.22
C SER A 21 -7.73 0.61 -6.67
N ALA A 22 -8.07 -0.34 -7.54
CA ALA A 22 -8.65 -1.63 -7.15
C ALA A 22 -7.63 -2.47 -6.37
N ILE A 23 -6.41 -2.62 -6.89
CA ILE A 23 -5.33 -3.36 -6.22
C ILE A 23 -5.00 -2.75 -4.87
N THR A 24 -4.88 -1.41 -4.81
CA THR A 24 -4.61 -0.70 -3.54
C THR A 24 -5.73 -0.93 -2.53
N SER A 25 -6.98 -0.95 -2.96
CA SER A 25 -8.14 -1.20 -2.10
C SER A 25 -8.12 -2.61 -1.50
N ILE A 26 -7.85 -3.63 -2.33
CA ILE A 26 -7.74 -5.03 -1.88
C ILE A 26 -6.65 -5.17 -0.81
N VAL A 27 -5.49 -4.56 -1.03
CA VAL A 27 -4.39 -4.59 -0.05
C VAL A 27 -4.77 -3.90 1.25
N HIS A 28 -5.46 -2.75 1.19
CA HIS A 28 -5.85 -2.00 2.39
C HIS A 28 -6.93 -2.72 3.21
N VAL A 29 -7.83 -3.48 2.58
CA VAL A 29 -8.83 -4.32 3.28
C VAL A 29 -8.17 -5.41 4.12
N GLY A 30 -6.96 -5.85 3.75
CA GLY A 30 -6.19 -6.84 4.51
C GLY A 30 -5.82 -6.37 5.93
N ILE A 31 -5.65 -5.07 6.16
CA ILE A 31 -5.25 -4.50 7.45
C ILE A 31 -6.32 -4.73 8.54
N PRO A 32 -7.58 -4.29 8.39
CA PRO A 32 -8.61 -4.56 9.39
C PRO A 32 -8.96 -6.05 9.47
N MET A 33 -8.88 -6.79 8.36
CA MET A 33 -9.12 -8.23 8.36
C MET A 33 -8.09 -8.98 9.23
N ALA A 34 -6.81 -8.64 9.11
CA ALA A 34 -5.75 -9.20 9.94
C ALA A 34 -5.98 -8.90 11.43
N ALA A 35 -6.43 -7.68 11.77
CA ALA A 35 -6.74 -7.33 13.16
C ALA A 35 -7.84 -8.24 13.76
N LEU A 36 -8.90 -8.52 13.00
CA LEU A 36 -9.96 -9.44 13.43
C LEU A 36 -9.45 -10.89 13.57
N CYS A 37 -8.59 -11.32 12.65
CA CYS A 37 -7.99 -12.66 12.68
C CYS A 37 -6.99 -12.85 13.81
N VAL A 38 -6.38 -11.78 14.34
CA VAL A 38 -5.44 -11.85 15.47
C VAL A 38 -6.18 -11.80 16.80
N ILE A 39 -7.16 -10.93 16.96
CA ILE A 39 -7.84 -10.72 18.26
C ILE A 39 -8.70 -11.93 18.67
N ARG A 40 -9.35 -12.61 17.72
CA ARG A 40 -10.26 -13.75 18.05
C ARG A 40 -9.58 -15.06 18.49
N PRO A 41 -8.44 -15.49 17.91
CA PRO A 41 -7.78 -16.73 18.33
C PRO A 41 -6.75 -16.57 19.45
N TYR A 42 -6.41 -15.34 19.89
CA TYR A 42 -5.35 -15.11 20.88
C TYR A 42 -5.59 -15.81 22.23
N GLU A 43 -6.84 -16.15 22.57
CA GLU A 43 -7.14 -16.92 23.79
C GLU A 43 -6.74 -18.40 23.71
N LYS A 44 -6.45 -18.94 22.51
CA LYS A 44 -6.16 -20.38 22.30
C LYS A 44 -4.97 -20.69 21.40
N PHE A 45 -4.40 -19.72 20.69
CA PHE A 45 -3.30 -19.95 19.75
C PHE A 45 -1.93 -19.78 20.41
N ASN A 46 -1.07 -20.80 20.27
CA ASN A 46 0.33 -20.73 20.67
C ASN A 46 1.07 -19.74 19.75
N ILE A 47 1.77 -18.78 20.35
CA ILE A 47 2.57 -17.75 19.67
C ILE A 47 3.57 -18.40 18.69
N ASP A 48 4.10 -19.57 19.04
CA ASP A 48 5.05 -20.34 18.22
C ASP A 48 4.50 -20.67 16.83
N VAL A 49 3.21 -21.00 16.72
CA VAL A 49 2.58 -21.33 15.43
C VAL A 49 2.47 -20.09 14.54
N MET A 50 2.18 -18.93 15.14
CA MET A 50 2.10 -17.67 14.41
C MET A 50 3.48 -17.25 13.88
N ILE A 51 4.54 -17.50 14.65
CA ILE A 51 5.93 -17.24 14.21
C ILE A 51 6.29 -18.13 13.02
N ILE A 52 5.97 -19.43 13.09
CA ILE A 52 6.24 -20.37 11.98
C ILE A 52 5.48 -19.96 10.72
N CYS A 53 4.19 -19.66 10.82
CA CYS A 53 3.41 -19.17 9.69
C CYS A 53 3.98 -17.87 9.10
N THR A 54 4.47 -16.96 9.94
CA THR A 54 5.09 -15.71 9.47
C THR A 54 6.38 -15.98 8.71
N ILE A 55 7.22 -16.91 9.16
CA ILE A 55 8.47 -17.28 8.48
C ILE A 55 8.16 -17.91 7.12
N ILE A 56 7.19 -18.83 7.05
CA ILE A 56 6.76 -19.45 5.78
C ILE A 56 6.25 -18.39 4.81
N TRP A 57 5.45 -17.44 5.31
CA TRP A 57 4.94 -16.34 4.49
C TRP A 57 6.07 -15.44 3.95
N ILE A 58 7.07 -15.11 4.77
CA ILE A 58 8.24 -14.32 4.33
C ILE A 58 9.02 -15.08 3.25
N MET A 59 9.26 -16.38 3.43
CA MET A 59 9.95 -17.21 2.43
C MET A 59 9.18 -17.24 1.11
N LEU A 60 7.85 -17.37 1.17
CA LEU A 60 6.99 -17.29 -0.01
C LEU A 60 7.09 -15.92 -0.68
N TRP A 61 7.07 -14.84 0.11
CA TRP A 61 7.18 -13.48 -0.40
C TRP A 61 8.51 -13.22 -1.10
N CYS A 62 9.63 -13.66 -0.52
CA CYS A 62 10.97 -13.57 -1.12
C CYS A 62 11.08 -14.36 -2.43
N TYR A 63 10.34 -15.46 -2.59
CA TYR A 63 10.34 -16.24 -3.83
C TYR A 63 9.42 -15.65 -4.92
N PHE A 64 8.27 -15.10 -4.51
CA PHE A 64 7.25 -14.65 -5.46
C PHE A 64 7.33 -13.17 -5.81
N VAL A 65 7.96 -12.30 -5.03
CA VAL A 65 7.95 -10.85 -5.25
C VAL A 65 9.29 -10.38 -5.81
N ASP A 66 9.23 -9.60 -6.89
CA ASP A 66 10.38 -8.98 -7.52
C ASP A 66 10.23 -7.46 -7.56
N ASP A 67 11.36 -6.75 -7.55
CA ASP A 67 11.39 -5.28 -7.55
C ASP A 67 10.99 -4.64 -8.89
N SER A 68 11.04 -5.41 -9.98
CA SER A 68 10.71 -4.91 -11.32
C SER A 68 9.99 -5.98 -12.15
N PRO A 69 8.90 -5.61 -12.86
CA PRO A 69 8.22 -6.52 -13.80
C PRO A 69 9.15 -7.00 -14.92
N GLU A 70 10.27 -6.31 -15.14
CA GLU A 70 11.25 -6.66 -16.18
C GLU A 70 12.13 -7.86 -15.85
N LYS A 71 12.31 -8.15 -14.56
CA LYS A 71 13.17 -9.25 -14.07
C LYS A 71 12.39 -10.55 -13.86
N LYS A 72 11.06 -10.53 -13.86
CA LYS A 72 10.28 -11.75 -13.66
C LYS A 72 10.28 -12.66 -14.87
N ARG A 73 10.71 -13.90 -14.64
CA ARG A 73 10.66 -14.99 -15.63
C ARG A 73 9.24 -15.50 -15.91
N CYS A 74 8.28 -15.20 -15.01
CA CYS A 74 6.90 -15.73 -15.08
C CYS A 74 5.84 -14.74 -15.59
N VAL A 75 6.22 -13.51 -15.94
CA VAL A 75 5.27 -12.56 -16.57
C VAL A 75 5.26 -12.84 -18.08
N SER A 76 4.07 -13.01 -18.67
CA SER A 76 3.93 -13.25 -20.10
C SER A 76 4.50 -12.06 -20.89
N GLN A 77 5.10 -12.31 -22.06
CA GLN A 77 5.63 -11.23 -22.90
C GLN A 77 4.54 -10.22 -23.27
N ASP A 78 3.31 -10.70 -23.52
CA ASP A 78 2.15 -9.85 -23.84
C ASP A 78 1.76 -8.95 -22.66
N GLU A 79 1.74 -9.49 -21.45
CA GLU A 79 1.40 -8.75 -20.23
C GLU A 79 2.47 -7.68 -19.92
N ARG A 80 3.75 -8.03 -20.12
CA ARG A 80 4.86 -7.09 -19.93
C ARG A 80 4.78 -5.91 -20.89
N GLU A 81 4.48 -6.17 -22.16
CA GLU A 81 4.37 -5.12 -23.16
C GLU A 81 3.12 -4.27 -22.92
N TYR A 82 2.01 -4.87 -22.51
CA TYR A 82 0.80 -4.16 -22.09
C TYR A 82 1.07 -3.16 -20.96
N ILE A 83 1.74 -3.60 -19.89
CA ILE A 83 2.10 -2.73 -18.77
C ILE A 83 3.03 -1.60 -19.23
N ARG A 84 4.02 -1.90 -20.06
CA ARG A 84 4.97 -0.90 -20.60
C ARG A 84 4.23 0.19 -21.37
N ILE A 85 3.40 -0.19 -22.34
CA ILE A 85 2.67 0.74 -23.21
C ILE A 85 1.73 1.62 -22.36
N LEU A 86 1.02 1.05 -21.38
CA LEU A 86 0.13 1.83 -20.53
C LEU A 86 0.89 2.81 -19.64
N ILE A 87 2.00 2.40 -19.03
CA ILE A 87 2.79 3.31 -18.20
C ILE A 87 3.36 4.46 -19.04
N GLU A 88 3.85 4.17 -20.25
CA GLU A 88 4.41 5.18 -21.15
C GLU A 88 3.37 6.15 -21.69
N ASN A 89 2.17 5.67 -22.05
CA ASN A 89 1.07 6.52 -22.53
C ASN A 89 0.49 7.44 -21.45
N TYR A 90 0.40 6.97 -20.21
CA TYR A 90 -0.16 7.76 -19.10
C TYR A 90 0.85 8.71 -18.46
N TRP A 91 2.11 8.31 -18.41
CA TRP A 91 3.21 9.11 -17.90
C TRP A 91 4.23 9.30 -19.01
N PRO A 92 3.88 10.02 -20.11
CA PRO A 92 4.89 10.44 -21.06
C PRO A 92 5.93 11.17 -20.21
N ARG A 93 7.18 10.70 -20.22
CA ARG A 93 8.27 11.40 -19.56
C ARG A 93 8.58 12.57 -20.48
N PRO A 94 8.02 13.80 -20.29
CA PRO A 94 8.57 14.93 -21.00
C PRO A 94 10.05 14.97 -20.62
N ASP A 95 10.92 15.20 -21.60
CA ASP A 95 12.38 15.30 -21.40
C ASP A 95 12.64 16.04 -20.08
N LEU A 96 12.94 15.28 -19.02
CA LEU A 96 12.88 15.81 -17.67
C LEU A 96 13.99 16.84 -17.57
N LYS A 97 13.63 18.12 -17.58
CA LYS A 97 14.52 19.14 -17.04
C LYS A 97 14.59 18.82 -15.54
N ASP A 98 15.75 18.34 -15.09
CA ASP A 98 16.01 17.74 -13.76
C ASP A 98 15.66 18.60 -12.52
N ASP A 99 15.01 19.76 -12.70
CA ASP A 99 14.62 20.68 -11.64
C ASP A 99 13.14 20.54 -11.23
N THR A 100 12.67 19.31 -10.95
CA THR A 100 11.41 19.17 -10.21
C THR A 100 11.64 19.49 -8.73
N SER A 101 11.65 20.79 -8.42
CA SER A 101 11.88 21.26 -7.06
C SER A 101 10.82 20.70 -6.11
N ILE A 102 11.23 20.09 -4.99
CA ILE A 102 10.31 19.57 -3.96
C ILE A 102 9.35 20.68 -3.48
N ARG A 103 9.80 21.93 -3.52
CA ARG A 103 9.01 23.11 -3.14
C ARG A 103 7.78 23.32 -4.02
N SER A 104 7.86 23.04 -5.32
CA SER A 104 6.69 23.18 -6.22
C SER A 104 5.66 22.09 -5.96
N ILE A 105 6.12 20.88 -5.61
CA ILE A 105 5.25 19.75 -5.24
C ILE A 105 4.49 20.08 -3.95
N ILE A 106 5.17 20.56 -2.92
CA ILE A 106 4.55 20.90 -1.62
C ILE A 106 3.54 22.03 -1.77
N ARG A 107 3.77 22.98 -2.69
CA ARG A 107 2.86 24.10 -2.94
C ARG A 107 1.69 23.75 -3.87
N SER A 108 1.62 22.52 -4.38
CA SER A 108 0.52 22.08 -5.23
C SER A 108 -0.81 22.05 -4.47
N LYS A 109 -1.89 22.56 -5.10
CA LYS A 109 -3.24 22.56 -4.52
C LYS A 109 -3.73 21.13 -4.21
N ALA A 110 -3.41 20.18 -5.09
CA ALA A 110 -3.77 18.79 -4.90
C ALA A 110 -3.04 18.19 -3.69
N PHE A 111 -1.76 18.52 -3.50
CA PHE A 111 -0.98 18.03 -2.37
C PHE A 111 -1.52 18.56 -1.04
N VAL A 112 -1.76 19.87 -0.94
CA VAL A 112 -2.31 20.48 0.29
C VAL A 112 -3.70 19.92 0.62
N ALA A 113 -4.54 19.69 -0.40
CA ALA A 113 -5.85 19.08 -0.21
C ALA A 113 -5.76 17.66 0.36
N VAL A 114 -4.87 16.81 -0.19
CA VAL A 114 -4.66 15.44 0.32
C VAL A 114 -4.15 15.45 1.76
N VAL A 115 -3.21 16.33 2.10
CA VAL A 115 -2.71 16.46 3.48
C VAL A 115 -3.82 16.85 4.44
N LEU A 116 -4.64 17.84 4.08
CA LEU A 116 -5.77 18.29 4.89
C LEU A 116 -6.76 17.13 5.15
N VAL A 117 -7.11 16.40 4.10
CA VAL A 117 -8.04 15.26 4.18
C VAL A 117 -7.51 14.19 5.13
N GLU A 118 -6.22 13.82 5.03
CA GLU A 118 -5.66 12.80 5.91
C GLU A 118 -5.48 13.25 7.37
N CYS A 119 -5.21 14.54 7.60
CA CYS A 119 -5.24 15.10 8.95
C CYS A 119 -6.64 15.00 9.56
N CYS A 120 -7.68 15.35 8.80
CA CYS A 120 -9.07 15.23 9.25
C CYS A 120 -9.44 13.77 9.53
N ASN A 121 -9.10 12.86 8.62
CA ASN A 121 -9.35 11.43 8.76
C ASN A 121 -8.68 10.85 10.02
N SER A 122 -7.42 11.22 10.25
CA SER A 122 -6.66 10.82 11.44
C SER A 122 -7.29 11.34 12.73
N LEU A 123 -7.73 12.60 12.74
CA LEU A 123 -8.38 13.23 13.89
C LEU A 123 -9.74 12.58 14.21
N ILE A 124 -10.56 12.31 13.19
CA ILE A 124 -11.84 11.60 13.34
C ILE A 124 -11.63 10.22 13.96
N ARG A 125 -10.62 9.48 13.50
CA ARG A 125 -10.32 8.14 14.03
C ARG A 125 -9.91 8.19 15.51
N ILE A 126 -9.10 9.18 15.90
CA ILE A 126 -8.73 9.39 17.31
C ILE A 126 -9.97 9.70 18.14
N LEU A 127 -10.81 10.65 17.69
CA LEU A 127 -12.04 11.02 18.38
C LEU A 127 -13.00 9.84 18.57
N MET A 128 -13.15 8.98 17.56
CA MET A 128 -13.97 7.77 17.68
C MET A 128 -13.40 6.79 18.70
N SER A 129 -12.08 6.58 18.73
CA SER A 129 -11.42 5.70 19.70
C SER A 129 -11.54 6.20 21.14
N THR A 130 -11.39 7.52 21.37
CA THR A 130 -11.54 8.11 22.69
C THR A 130 -12.98 8.07 23.20
N ARG A 131 -13.96 8.20 22.29
CA ARG A 131 -15.40 8.13 22.63
C ARG A 131 -15.83 6.71 23.00
N TRP A 132 -15.30 5.70 22.32
CA TRP A 132 -15.50 4.29 22.67
C TRP A 132 -14.95 3.98 24.07
N LEU A 133 -13.73 4.44 24.37
CA LEU A 133 -13.13 4.24 25.69
C LEU A 133 -13.93 4.92 26.82
N SER A 134 -14.58 6.05 26.57
CA SER A 134 -15.38 6.72 27.62
C SER A 134 -16.69 6.00 27.96
N THR A 135 -17.27 5.22 27.05
CA THR A 135 -18.53 4.50 27.27
C THR A 135 -18.38 3.17 28.01
N ASP A 136 -17.15 2.66 28.16
CA ASP A 136 -16.87 1.41 28.88
C ASP A 136 -16.57 1.62 30.39
N PHE A 137 -16.57 2.88 30.87
CA PHE A 137 -16.28 3.24 32.27
C PHE A 137 -17.49 3.80 33.07
N GLU A 138 -18.70 3.74 32.52
CA GLU A 138 -19.98 3.95 33.26
C GLU A 138 -20.73 2.62 33.42
#